data_AF-A0A660WV28-F1
#
_entry.id   AF-A0A660WV28-F1
#
_cell.length_a   1.000
_cell.length_b   1.000
_cell.length_c   1.000
_cell.angle_alpha   90.00
_cell.angle_beta   90.00
_cell.angle_gamma   90.00
#
_symmetry.space_group_name_H-M   'P 1'
#
loop_
_entity.id
_entity.type
_entity.pdbx_description
1 polymer ?
#
loop_
_entity_poly.entity_id
_entity_poly.type
_entity_poly.pdbx_seq_one_letter_code
_entity_poly.pdbx_strand_id
1 'polypeptide(L)' 'MTKKELNIILKEGEGYKIEFKEKVSNIEKELVAFANSSGGRILLGVTDDGKIKG' A
#
# COMPACT_ATOMS: atom_id res chain seq x y z
N MET A 1 5.28 0.25 -12.48
CA MET A 1 4.67 -0.95 -11.88
C MET A 1 3.76 -1.57 -12.92
N THR A 2 3.96 -2.85 -13.24
CA THR A 2 3.13 -3.57 -14.20
C THR A 2 1.91 -4.18 -13.52
N LYS A 3 0.82 -4.47 -14.27
CA LYS A 3 -0.37 -5.16 -13.72
C LYS A 3 -0.03 -6.50 -13.06
N LYS A 4 1.02 -7.20 -13.54
CA LYS A 4 1.51 -8.44 -12.92
C LYS A 4 2.09 -8.18 -11.53
N GLU A 5 2.96 -7.18 -11.40
CA GLU A 5 3.53 -6.81 -10.10
C GLU A 5 2.46 -6.34 -9.12
N LEU A 6 1.48 -5.56 -9.58
CA LEU A 6 0.34 -5.16 -8.74
C LEU A 6 -0.41 -6.38 -8.22
N ASN A 7 -0.72 -7.35 -9.09
CA ASN A 7 -1.41 -8.59 -8.67
C ASN A 7 -0.60 -9.43 -7.69
N ILE A 8 0.73 -9.41 -7.76
CA ILE A 8 1.59 -10.10 -6.79
C ILE A 8 1.46 -9.39 -5.44
N ILE A 9 1.57 -8.06 -5.42
CA ILE A 9 1.45 -7.25 -4.19
C ILE A 9 0.06 -7.42 -3.57
N LEU A 10 -1.01 -7.37 -4.38
CA LEU A 10 -2.38 -7.58 -3.89
C LEU A 10 -2.61 -8.99 -3.33
N LYS A 11 -1.87 -10.00 -3.82
CA LYS A 11 -1.92 -11.37 -3.28
C LYS A 11 -1.10 -11.52 -2.00
N GLU A 12 0.02 -10.82 -1.88
CA GLU A 12 0.80 -10.78 -0.64
C GLU A 12 0.06 -10.01 0.46
N GLY A 13 -0.78 -9.05 0.08
CA GLY A 13 -1.58 -8.27 1.01
C GLY A 13 -0.79 -7.14 1.67
N GLU A 14 -1.37 -6.55 2.71
CA GLU A 14 -0.69 -5.57 3.55
C GLU A 14 0.43 -6.24 4.36
N GLY A 15 1.51 -5.50 4.57
CA GLY A 15 2.64 -6.01 5.31
C GLY A 15 3.63 -4.92 5.67
N TYR A 16 4.78 -5.33 6.20
CA TYR A 16 5.75 -4.42 6.78
C TYR A 16 6.28 -3.32 5.81
N LYS A 17 6.16 -3.54 4.50
CA LYS A 17 6.62 -2.58 3.47
C LYS A 17 5.51 -2.15 2.51
N ILE A 18 4.28 -2.60 2.73
CA ILE A 18 3.16 -2.41 1.80
C ILE A 18 1.93 -2.03 2.63
N GLU A 19 1.40 -0.83 2.40
CA GLU A 19 0.14 -0.38 3.00
C GLU A 19 -0.90 -0.13 1.90
N PHE A 20 -2.15 -0.55 2.11
CA PHE A 20 -3.25 -0.21 1.22
C PHE A 20 -4.09 0.94 1.80
N LYS A 21 -4.55 1.83 0.92
CA LYS A 21 -5.42 2.94 1.29
C LYS A 21 -6.45 3.18 0.21
N GLU A 22 -7.73 3.17 0.58
CA GLU A 22 -8.79 3.52 -0.39
C GLU A 22 -8.73 5.00 -0.77
N LYS A 23 -8.34 5.87 0.16
CA LYS A 23 -8.27 7.32 -0.01
C LYS A 23 -6.95 7.90 0.48
N VAL A 24 -6.59 9.06 -0.07
CA VAL A 24 -5.45 9.88 0.33
C VAL A 24 -5.75 10.54 1.69
N SER A 25 -5.83 9.75 2.76
CA SER A 25 -6.11 10.24 4.11
C SER A 25 -5.30 9.52 5.18
N ASN A 26 -4.80 10.30 6.13
CA ASN A 26 -3.97 9.86 7.25
C ASN A 26 -2.65 9.19 6.85
N ILE A 27 -2.11 9.51 5.66
CA ILE A 27 -0.91 8.88 5.10
C ILE A 27 0.38 9.35 5.79
N GLU A 28 0.30 10.45 6.52
CA GLU A 28 1.43 11.08 7.20
C GLU A 28 2.10 10.14 8.21
N LYS A 29 1.32 9.27 8.88
CA LYS A 29 1.86 8.32 9.86
C LYS A 29 2.64 7.22 9.18
N GLU A 30 2.07 6.61 8.14
CA GLU A 30 2.73 5.55 7.39
C GLU A 30 3.94 6.08 6.62
N LEU A 31 3.87 7.31 6.10
CA LEU A 31 5.02 7.96 5.46
C LEU A 31 6.18 8.13 6.44
N VAL A 32 5.91 8.61 7.67
CA VAL A 32 6.93 8.74 8.73
C VAL A 32 7.44 7.37 9.16
N ALA A 33 6.56 6.38 9.32
CA ALA A 33 6.95 5.02 9.69
C ALA A 33 7.87 4.38 8.63
N PHE A 34 7.55 4.54 7.34
CA PHE A 34 8.40 4.06 6.26
C PHE A 34 9.71 4.82 6.14
N ALA A 35 9.70 6.14 6.34
CA ALA A 35 10.92 6.96 6.34
C ALA A 35 11.87 6.56 7.48
N ASN A 36 11.34 6.21 8.64
CA ASN A 36 12.11 5.76 9.80
C ASN A 36 12.48 4.26 9.77
N SER A 37 11.93 3.50 8.82
CA SER A 37 12.19 2.07 8.66
C SER A 37 13.00 1.80 7.38
N SER A 38 12.89 0.61 6.80
CA SER A 38 13.54 0.20 5.55
C SER A 38 12.81 0.72 4.29
N GLY A 39 12.03 1.79 4.41
CA GLY A 39 11.12 2.26 3.37
C GLY A 39 9.87 1.40 3.21
N GLY A 40 9.02 1.78 2.27
CA GLY A 40 7.77 1.08 1.96
C GLY A 40 7.05 1.70 0.77
N ARG A 41 5.88 1.14 0.45
CA ARG A 41 4.99 1.64 -0.61
C ARG A 41 3.57 1.71 -0.08
N ILE A 42 2.88 2.79 -0.44
CA ILE A 42 1.48 3.01 -0.11
C ILE A 42 0.70 2.92 -1.42
N LEU A 43 -0.20 1.95 -1.53
CA LEU A 43 -1.06 1.79 -2.69
C LEU A 43 -2.40 2.47 -2.44
N LEU A 44 -2.63 3.55 -3.18
CA LEU A 44 -3.85 4.33 -3.13
C LEU A 44 -4.91 3.77 -4.09
N GLY A 45 -6.18 3.82 -3.67
CA GLY A 45 -7.31 3.25 -4.43
C GLY A 45 -7.46 1.74 -4.25
N VAL A 46 -6.85 1.17 -3.21
CA VAL A 46 -6.98 -0.25 -2.84
C VAL A 46 -7.60 -0.31 -1.45
N THR A 47 -8.62 -1.13 -1.26
CA THR A 47 -9.21 -1.37 0.07
C THR A 47 -8.30 -2.27 0.90
N ASP A 48 -8.48 -2.27 2.22
CA ASP A 48 -7.75 -3.17 3.13
C ASP A 48 -7.93 -4.66 2.74
N ASP A 49 -9.09 -5.03 2.16
CA ASP A 49 -9.35 -6.36 1.56
C ASP A 49 -8.57 -6.65 0.25
N GLY A 50 -7.67 -5.78 -0.19
CA GLY A 50 -6.93 -5.91 -1.45
C GLY A 50 -7.77 -5.72 -2.71
N LYS A 51 -8.97 -5.11 -2.60
CA LYS A 51 -9.80 -4.79 -3.78
C LYS A 51 -9.42 -3.43 -4.34
N ILE A 52 -9.18 -3.39 -5.65
CA ILE A 52 -8.97 -2.13 -6.37
C ILE A 52 -10.32 -1.43 -6.51
N LYS A 53 -10.41 -0.21 -5.99
CA LYS A 53 -11.56 0.69 -6.15
C LYS A 53 -11.25 1.94 -6.99
N GLY A 54 -9.98 2.13 -7.36
CA GLY A 54 -9.50 3.18 -8.26
C GLY A 54 -9.67 2.85 -9.74
#